data_AF-A0A6I9Y2K1-F1
#
_entry.id   AF-A0A6I9Y2K1-F1
#
_cell.length_a   1.000
_cell.length_b   1.000
_cell.length_c   1.000
_cell.angle_alpha   90.00
_cell.angle_beta   90.00
_cell.angle_gamma   90.00
#
_symmetry.space_group_name_H-M   'P 1'
#
loop_
_entity.id
_entity.type
_entity.pdbx_description
1 polymer ?
#
loop_
_entity_poly.entity_id
_entity_poly.type
_entity_poly.pdbx_seq_one_letter_code
_entity_poly.pdbx_strand_id
1 'polypeptide(L)'
;MQNLNDRLASYLAKVHALEEANGDLEQKIRNWYQKSATHTNEGLYNDSKYNSSIDDLRNKIITASIRNASMILQIDNARLAVDDFRMKYENELFLHQNVQADINGLKKVLDELSMFKGDLEIQIESLIEELAFLKKNHEEEMKNWQGTVAGDINVEINAAPGVDLTAILNKMRTEYEVLAEQNRKDAETWFIEKSKELNMTINVSAKKTTTNKKEIADLRHTLQSLEIDLKTQLSLRQSLESTLAGTEGQYCGQLLQIQGMISNVENQVQQIREDMECQNADYRHLLDIKIRLENEIETYRRLIDGEASGKGMKELSGKKSESVPRSSKDLGSQNLGSEKGSGLRASGSEVRSTKTGTETSTRKTEARNIEFTTKDKEIKKTRVIKTIIEELDEHGRVTSSKIQSVEETQG
;
A
#
# COMPACT_ATOMS: atom_id res chain seq x y z
N MET A 1 -118.60 -25.07 -32.04
CA MET A 1 -117.55 -24.31 -32.77
C MET A 1 -117.15 -22.99 -32.09
N GLN A 2 -118.02 -22.31 -31.32
CA GLN A 2 -117.66 -21.06 -30.60
C GLN A 2 -116.69 -21.24 -29.41
N ASN A 3 -116.94 -22.20 -28.51
CA ASN A 3 -116.08 -22.41 -27.31
C ASN A 3 -114.60 -22.70 -27.62
N LEU A 4 -114.29 -23.31 -28.78
CA LEU A 4 -112.90 -23.55 -29.19
C LEU A 4 -112.25 -22.27 -29.72
N ASN A 5 -113.04 -21.44 -30.40
CA ASN A 5 -112.60 -20.18 -30.97
C ASN A 5 -112.32 -19.14 -29.85
N ASP A 6 -113.16 -19.10 -28.82
CA ASP A 6 -112.96 -18.23 -27.65
C ASP A 6 -111.72 -18.65 -26.85
N ARG A 7 -111.49 -19.96 -26.73
CA ARG A 7 -110.28 -20.48 -26.08
C ARG A 7 -109.02 -20.19 -26.91
N LEU A 8 -109.07 -20.34 -28.23
CA LEU A 8 -107.96 -19.95 -29.12
C LEU A 8 -107.68 -18.45 -29.04
N ALA A 9 -108.72 -17.60 -29.03
CA ALA A 9 -108.58 -16.15 -28.85
C ALA A 9 -107.94 -15.81 -27.49
N SER A 10 -108.32 -16.50 -26.41
CA SER A 10 -107.68 -16.32 -25.09
C SER A 10 -106.22 -16.77 -25.06
N TYR A 11 -105.86 -17.84 -25.78
CA TYR A 11 -104.47 -18.29 -25.92
C TYR A 11 -103.65 -17.29 -26.75
N LEU A 12 -104.19 -16.78 -27.87
CA LEU A 12 -103.54 -15.75 -28.68
C LEU A 12 -103.34 -14.46 -27.90
N ALA A 13 -104.33 -14.02 -27.12
CA ALA A 13 -104.19 -12.86 -26.24
C ALA A 13 -103.09 -13.07 -25.18
N LYS A 14 -102.99 -14.29 -24.62
CA LYS A 14 -101.93 -14.63 -23.66
C LYS A 14 -100.54 -14.72 -24.31
N VAL A 15 -100.45 -15.22 -25.54
CA VAL A 15 -99.21 -15.25 -26.32
C VAL A 15 -98.75 -13.83 -26.61
N HIS A 16 -99.65 -12.94 -27.07
CA HIS A 16 -99.29 -11.54 -27.29
C HIS A 16 -98.87 -10.80 -26.02
N ALA A 17 -99.55 -11.03 -24.88
CA ALA A 17 -99.13 -10.45 -23.60
C ALA A 17 -97.76 -10.98 -23.14
N LEU A 18 -97.44 -12.25 -23.43
CA LEU A 18 -96.12 -12.82 -23.15
C LEU A 18 -95.07 -12.30 -24.12
N GLU A 19 -95.38 -12.11 -25.40
CA GLU A 19 -94.48 -11.52 -26.39
C GLU A 19 -94.14 -10.07 -26.02
N GLU A 20 -95.12 -9.28 -25.59
CA GLU A 20 -94.93 -7.90 -25.13
C GLU A 20 -94.08 -7.86 -23.86
N ALA A 21 -94.41 -8.69 -22.86
CA ALA A 21 -93.61 -8.79 -21.63
C ALA A 21 -92.18 -9.28 -21.89
N ASN A 22 -92.00 -10.18 -22.86
CA ASN A 22 -90.68 -10.68 -23.24
C ASN A 22 -89.88 -9.60 -24.01
N GLY A 23 -90.53 -8.83 -24.88
CA GLY A 23 -89.94 -7.65 -25.53
C GLY A 23 -89.48 -6.60 -24.53
N ASP A 24 -90.30 -6.32 -23.50
CA ASP A 24 -89.95 -5.43 -22.40
C ASP A 24 -88.75 -5.93 -21.59
N LEU A 25 -88.70 -7.23 -21.30
CA LEU A 25 -87.57 -7.85 -20.59
C LEU A 25 -86.30 -7.82 -21.44
N GLU A 26 -86.38 -8.12 -22.74
CA GLU A 26 -85.23 -7.99 -23.65
C GLU A 26 -84.72 -6.55 -23.73
N GLN A 27 -85.62 -5.57 -23.74
CA GLN A 27 -85.24 -4.16 -23.73
C GLN A 27 -84.58 -3.77 -22.40
N LYS A 28 -85.09 -4.25 -21.27
CA LYS A 28 -84.46 -4.07 -19.95
C LYS A 28 -83.08 -4.73 -19.86
N ILE A 29 -82.92 -5.94 -20.41
CA ILE A 29 -81.65 -6.65 -20.47
C ILE A 29 -80.65 -5.88 -21.35
N ARG A 30 -81.05 -5.45 -22.54
CA ARG A 30 -80.21 -4.62 -23.43
C ARG A 30 -79.77 -3.32 -22.75
N ASN A 31 -80.71 -2.62 -22.12
CA ASN A 31 -80.42 -1.39 -21.37
C ASN A 31 -79.49 -1.64 -20.19
N TRP A 32 -79.62 -2.77 -19.50
CA TRP A 32 -78.74 -3.16 -18.40
C TRP A 32 -77.31 -3.45 -18.89
N TYR A 33 -77.15 -4.20 -19.98
CA TYR A 33 -75.83 -4.45 -20.57
C TYR A 33 -75.17 -3.16 -21.07
N GLN A 34 -75.93 -2.25 -21.68
CA GLN A 34 -75.39 -0.96 -22.12
C GLN A 34 -74.94 -0.10 -20.93
N LYS A 35 -75.73 -0.03 -19.85
CA LYS A 35 -75.33 0.70 -18.63
C LYS A 35 -74.13 0.04 -17.94
N SER A 36 -74.15 -1.28 -17.75
CA SER A 36 -73.00 -2.01 -17.17
C SER A 36 -71.74 -1.84 -18.01
N ALA A 37 -71.82 -1.91 -19.34
CA ALA A 37 -70.66 -1.69 -20.22
C ALA A 37 -70.09 -0.27 -20.08
N THR A 38 -70.92 0.76 -19.89
CA THR A 38 -70.42 2.12 -19.63
C THR A 38 -69.71 2.25 -18.28
N HIS A 39 -70.21 1.58 -17.24
CA HIS A 39 -69.63 1.62 -15.90
C HIS A 39 -68.30 0.82 -15.82
N THR A 40 -68.17 -0.30 -16.54
CA THR A 40 -66.91 -1.05 -16.61
C THR A 40 -65.84 -0.28 -17.39
N ASN A 41 -66.22 0.50 -18.41
CA ASN A 41 -65.29 1.32 -19.18
C ASN A 41 -64.81 2.56 -18.41
N GLU A 42 -65.63 3.18 -17.55
CA GLU A 42 -65.19 4.29 -16.69
C GLU A 42 -64.07 3.88 -15.71
N GLY A 43 -64.09 2.64 -15.22
CA GLY A 43 -63.01 2.09 -14.39
C GLY A 43 -61.69 1.92 -15.17
N LEU A 44 -61.75 1.44 -16.41
CA LEU A 44 -60.58 1.22 -17.26
C LEU A 44 -59.86 2.53 -17.66
N TYR A 45 -60.61 3.59 -17.93
CA TYR A 45 -60.04 4.90 -18.27
C TYR A 45 -59.35 5.57 -17.08
N ASN A 46 -59.85 5.36 -15.86
CA ASN A 46 -59.19 5.86 -14.66
C ASN A 46 -57.94 5.06 -14.33
N ASP A 47 -57.97 3.73 -14.49
CA ASP A 47 -56.79 2.88 -14.33
C ASP A 47 -55.70 3.24 -15.36
N SER A 48 -56.07 3.57 -16.60
CA SER A 48 -55.12 4.04 -17.64
C SER A 48 -54.38 5.33 -17.25
N LYS A 49 -55.04 6.30 -16.59
CA LYS A 49 -54.40 7.54 -16.11
C LYS A 49 -53.39 7.30 -14.99
N TYR A 50 -53.72 6.41 -14.05
CA TYR A 50 -52.80 6.02 -12.98
C TYR A 50 -51.61 5.22 -13.53
N ASN A 51 -51.84 4.30 -14.46
CA ASN A 51 -50.77 3.55 -15.12
C ASN A 51 -49.81 4.48 -15.90
N SER A 52 -50.32 5.46 -16.65
CA SER A 52 -49.47 6.48 -17.31
C SER A 52 -48.63 7.27 -16.30
N SER A 53 -49.22 7.66 -15.16
CA SER A 53 -48.50 8.39 -14.11
C SER A 53 -47.44 7.52 -13.42
N ILE A 54 -47.74 6.23 -13.21
CA ILE A 54 -46.80 5.25 -12.64
C ILE A 54 -45.63 5.03 -13.60
N ASP A 55 -45.89 4.90 -14.90
CA ASP A 55 -44.84 4.72 -15.90
C ASP A 55 -43.97 5.98 -16.04
N ASP A 56 -44.56 7.18 -15.97
CA ASP A 56 -43.80 8.44 -15.89
C ASP A 56 -42.89 8.50 -14.65
N LEU A 57 -43.38 8.07 -13.49
CA LEU A 57 -42.58 7.99 -12.26
C LEU A 57 -41.46 6.95 -12.38
N ARG A 58 -41.73 5.78 -12.96
CA ARG A 58 -40.72 4.75 -13.23
C ARG A 58 -39.64 5.28 -14.18
N ASN A 59 -40.04 5.95 -15.25
CA ASN A 59 -39.10 6.58 -16.20
C ASN A 59 -38.24 7.65 -15.53
N LYS A 60 -38.81 8.46 -14.62
CA LYS A 60 -38.04 9.42 -13.81
C LYS A 60 -37.04 8.74 -12.89
N ILE A 61 -37.43 7.64 -12.22
CA ILE A 61 -36.52 6.86 -11.37
C ILE A 61 -35.37 6.27 -12.19
N ILE A 62 -35.67 5.68 -13.35
CA ILE A 62 -34.65 5.11 -14.24
C ILE A 62 -33.71 6.21 -14.73
N THR A 63 -34.24 7.34 -15.19
CA THR A 63 -33.44 8.48 -15.66
C THR A 63 -32.55 9.03 -14.54
N ALA A 64 -33.09 9.15 -13.32
CA ALA A 64 -32.31 9.58 -12.16
C ALA A 64 -31.22 8.57 -11.78
N SER A 65 -31.51 7.26 -11.86
CA SER A 65 -30.55 6.18 -11.61
C SER A 65 -29.40 6.20 -12.63
N ILE A 66 -29.72 6.34 -13.93
CA ILE A 66 -28.71 6.47 -14.99
C ILE A 66 -27.88 7.74 -14.79
N ARG A 67 -28.51 8.87 -14.46
CA ARG A 67 -27.79 10.11 -14.16
C ARG A 67 -26.85 9.96 -12.96
N ASN A 68 -27.30 9.27 -11.91
CA ASN A 68 -26.47 9.00 -10.74
C ASN A 68 -25.27 8.12 -11.10
N ALA A 69 -25.48 7.01 -11.82
CA ALA A 69 -24.41 6.15 -12.31
C ALA A 69 -23.42 6.92 -13.21
N SER A 70 -23.91 7.76 -14.11
CA SER A 70 -23.07 8.62 -14.95
C SER A 70 -22.25 9.62 -14.12
N MET A 71 -22.83 10.20 -13.06
CA MET A 71 -22.12 11.13 -12.18
C MET A 71 -21.04 10.42 -11.36
N ILE A 72 -21.31 9.20 -10.86
CA ILE A 72 -20.32 8.36 -10.18
C ILE A 72 -19.13 8.07 -11.11
N LEU A 73 -19.40 7.66 -12.36
CA LEU A 73 -18.33 7.42 -13.33
C LEU A 73 -17.50 8.67 -13.63
N GLN A 74 -18.12 9.86 -13.71
CA GLN A 74 -17.39 11.12 -13.88
C GLN A 74 -16.53 11.44 -12.65
N ILE A 75 -17.03 11.18 -11.45
CA ILE A 75 -16.26 11.35 -10.20
C ILE A 75 -15.05 10.41 -10.19
N ASP A 76 -15.24 9.14 -10.54
CA ASP A 76 -14.16 8.16 -10.57
C ASP A 76 -13.13 8.50 -11.66
N ASN A 77 -13.58 8.94 -12.84
CA ASN A 77 -12.69 9.41 -13.89
C ASN A 77 -11.88 10.64 -13.43
N ALA A 78 -12.52 11.62 -12.79
CA ALA A 78 -11.85 12.80 -12.25
C ALA A 78 -10.84 12.43 -11.15
N ARG A 79 -11.16 11.46 -10.28
CA ARG A 79 -10.24 10.94 -9.26
C ARG A 79 -9.02 10.27 -9.88
N LEU A 80 -9.23 9.41 -10.87
CA LEU A 80 -8.13 8.76 -11.61
C LEU A 80 -7.25 9.78 -12.33
N ALA A 81 -7.84 10.82 -12.92
CA ALA A 81 -7.08 11.90 -13.54
C ALA A 81 -6.26 12.70 -12.51
N VAL A 82 -6.83 12.98 -11.34
CA VAL A 82 -6.10 13.64 -10.23
C VAL A 82 -4.92 12.78 -9.76
N ASP A 83 -5.11 11.47 -9.60
CA ASP A 83 -4.04 10.56 -9.19
C ASP A 83 -2.95 10.45 -10.27
N ASP A 84 -3.30 10.41 -11.56
CA ASP A 84 -2.35 10.44 -12.68
C ASP A 84 -1.53 11.74 -12.72
N PHE A 85 -2.19 12.89 -12.54
CA PHE A 85 -1.49 14.17 -12.45
C PHE A 85 -0.62 14.28 -11.20
N ARG A 86 -1.05 13.72 -10.05
CA ARG A 86 -0.24 13.66 -8.83
C ARG A 86 1.04 12.87 -9.09
N MET A 87 0.92 11.66 -9.64
CA MET A 87 2.08 10.82 -9.98
C MET A 87 3.04 11.52 -10.95
N LYS A 88 2.51 12.17 -11.99
CA LYS A 88 3.33 12.94 -12.95
C LYS A 88 4.04 14.12 -12.29
N TYR A 89 3.34 14.84 -11.42
CA TYR A 89 3.92 15.95 -10.67
C TYR A 89 5.03 15.49 -9.72
N GLU A 90 4.82 14.39 -8.98
CA GLU A 90 5.83 13.82 -8.09
C GLU A 90 7.09 13.38 -8.86
N ASN A 91 6.91 12.75 -10.02
CA ASN A 91 8.03 12.35 -10.88
C ASN A 91 8.78 13.57 -11.44
N GLU A 92 8.07 14.59 -11.93
CA GLU A 92 8.69 15.82 -12.43
C GLU A 92 9.40 16.58 -11.32
N LEU A 93 8.82 16.65 -10.12
CA LEU A 93 9.45 17.25 -8.95
C LEU A 93 10.74 16.52 -8.59
N PHE A 94 10.73 15.19 -8.59
CA PHE A 94 11.92 14.38 -8.37
C PHE A 94 13.00 14.66 -9.43
N LEU A 95 12.63 14.70 -10.71
CA LEU A 95 13.58 15.02 -11.79
C LEU A 95 14.16 16.44 -11.63
N HIS A 96 13.32 17.43 -11.32
CA HIS A 96 13.75 18.79 -11.03
C HIS A 96 14.74 18.86 -9.86
N GLN A 97 14.49 18.12 -8.77
CA GLN A 97 15.41 18.08 -7.63
C GLN A 97 16.77 17.48 -8.00
N ASN A 98 16.78 16.41 -8.82
CA ASN A 98 18.03 15.82 -9.31
C ASN A 98 18.81 16.81 -10.20
N VAL A 99 18.14 17.44 -11.17
CA VAL A 99 18.77 18.46 -12.03
C VAL A 99 19.27 19.63 -11.20
N GLN A 100 18.52 20.06 -10.18
CA GLN A 100 18.97 21.13 -9.29
C GLN A 100 20.21 20.71 -8.48
N ALA A 101 20.28 19.46 -8.03
CA ALA A 101 21.46 18.92 -7.35
C ALA A 101 22.68 18.90 -8.29
N ASP A 102 22.49 18.49 -9.55
CA ASP A 102 23.54 18.50 -10.57
C ASP A 102 24.03 19.92 -10.88
N ILE A 103 23.12 20.88 -11.05
CA ILE A 103 23.46 22.30 -11.25
C ILE A 103 24.27 22.83 -10.06
N ASN A 104 23.85 22.50 -8.84
CA ASN A 104 24.58 22.91 -7.64
C ASN A 104 25.97 22.25 -7.56
N GLY A 105 26.09 20.99 -7.98
CA GLY A 105 27.38 20.30 -8.11
C GLY A 105 28.30 20.95 -9.14
N LEU A 106 27.78 21.24 -10.33
CA LEU A 106 28.53 21.93 -11.40
C LEU A 106 28.98 23.33 -10.98
N LYS A 107 28.15 24.07 -10.22
CA LYS A 107 28.55 25.37 -9.66
C LYS A 107 29.73 25.24 -8.71
N LYS A 108 29.75 24.23 -7.83
CA LYS A 108 30.89 23.98 -6.95
C LYS A 108 32.17 23.66 -7.74
N VAL A 109 32.07 22.82 -8.77
CA VAL A 109 33.21 22.50 -9.64
C VAL A 109 33.72 23.74 -10.37
N LEU A 110 32.81 24.61 -10.83
CA LEU A 110 33.19 25.90 -11.44
C LEU A 110 33.90 26.81 -10.43
N ASP A 111 33.40 26.91 -9.20
CA ASP A 111 34.03 27.70 -8.14
C ASP A 111 35.43 27.15 -7.80
N GLU A 112 35.58 25.83 -7.67
CA GLU A 112 36.88 25.16 -7.47
C GLU A 112 37.84 25.45 -8.62
N LEU A 113 37.39 25.32 -9.87
CA LEU A 113 38.20 25.63 -11.06
C LEU A 113 38.61 27.11 -11.10
N SER A 114 37.71 28.01 -10.70
CA SER A 114 38.00 29.43 -10.62
C SER A 114 39.06 29.73 -9.55
N MET A 115 39.02 29.04 -8.41
CA MET A 115 40.06 29.14 -7.38
C MET A 115 41.41 28.62 -7.91
N PHE A 116 41.44 27.44 -8.54
CA PHE A 116 42.66 26.89 -9.14
C PHE A 116 43.25 27.80 -10.22
N LYS A 117 42.38 28.42 -11.03
CA LYS A 117 42.81 29.42 -12.02
C LYS A 117 43.47 30.61 -11.34
N GLY A 118 42.87 31.14 -10.28
CA GLY A 118 43.45 32.24 -9.49
C GLY A 118 44.80 31.86 -8.87
N ASP A 119 44.93 30.66 -8.30
CA ASP A 119 46.20 30.17 -7.74
C ASP A 119 47.31 30.07 -8.80
N LEU A 120 46.96 29.64 -10.02
CA LEU A 120 47.88 29.59 -11.15
C LEU A 120 48.24 30.99 -11.66
N GLU A 121 47.28 31.92 -11.72
CA GLU A 121 47.53 33.31 -12.08
C GLU A 121 48.50 33.98 -11.09
N ILE A 122 48.35 33.73 -9.78
CA ILE A 122 49.29 34.20 -8.74
C ILE A 122 50.69 33.59 -8.93
N GLN A 123 50.78 32.29 -9.21
CA GLN A 123 52.07 31.64 -9.49
C GLN A 123 52.75 32.24 -10.72
N ILE A 124 51.99 32.49 -11.80
CA ILE A 124 52.52 33.13 -13.02
C ILE A 124 53.06 34.52 -12.69
N GLU A 125 52.30 35.35 -11.98
CA GLU A 125 52.74 36.70 -11.61
C GLU A 125 54.02 36.65 -10.75
N SER A 126 54.09 35.75 -9.77
CA SER A 126 55.29 35.59 -8.93
C SER A 126 56.54 35.18 -9.74
N LEU A 127 56.38 34.33 -10.75
CA LEU A 127 57.48 33.92 -11.63
C LEU A 127 57.91 35.06 -12.56
N ILE A 128 56.96 35.90 -13.00
CA ILE A 128 57.25 37.11 -13.78
C ILE A 128 58.05 38.10 -12.93
N GLU A 129 57.66 38.30 -11.67
CA GLU A 129 58.38 39.14 -10.71
C GLU A 129 59.79 38.61 -10.44
N GLU A 130 59.96 37.30 -10.21
CA GLU A 130 61.28 36.68 -10.04
C GLU A 130 62.17 36.86 -11.28
N LEU A 131 61.61 36.67 -12.48
CA LEU A 131 62.35 36.85 -13.73
C LEU A 131 62.78 38.32 -13.90
N ALA A 132 61.89 39.27 -13.60
CA ALA A 132 62.21 40.69 -13.63
C ALA A 132 63.30 41.04 -12.62
N PHE A 133 63.23 40.49 -11.41
CA PHE A 133 64.24 40.65 -10.36
C PHE A 133 65.61 40.11 -10.81
N LEU A 134 65.66 38.89 -11.36
CA LEU A 134 66.89 38.28 -11.84
C LEU A 134 67.54 39.08 -12.98
N LYS A 135 66.72 39.59 -13.92
CA LYS A 135 67.20 40.46 -15.00
C LYS A 135 67.79 41.75 -14.48
N LYS A 136 67.11 42.39 -13.52
CA LYS A 136 67.59 43.63 -12.89
C LYS A 136 68.90 43.39 -12.14
N ASN A 137 68.99 42.31 -11.35
CA ASN A 137 70.22 41.95 -10.64
C ASN A 137 71.38 41.71 -11.62
N HIS A 138 71.13 40.98 -12.70
CA HIS A 138 72.15 40.76 -13.73
C HIS A 138 72.61 42.08 -14.39
N GLU A 139 71.69 43.00 -14.68
CA GLU A 139 72.03 44.31 -15.23
C GLU A 139 72.86 45.15 -14.25
N GLU A 140 72.52 45.12 -12.96
CA GLU A 140 73.28 45.79 -11.90
C GLU A 140 74.67 45.16 -11.71
N GLU A 141 74.78 43.84 -11.70
CA GLU A 141 76.07 43.15 -11.66
C GLU A 141 76.93 43.49 -12.88
N MET A 142 76.37 43.48 -14.08
CA MET A 142 77.10 43.86 -15.29
C MET A 142 77.58 45.32 -15.24
N LYS A 143 76.78 46.24 -14.69
CA LYS A 143 77.19 47.63 -14.42
C LYS A 143 78.29 47.70 -13.37
N ASN A 144 78.21 46.92 -12.29
CA ASN A 144 79.25 46.83 -11.27
C ASN A 144 80.56 46.25 -11.84
N TRP A 145 80.50 45.21 -12.68
CA TRP A 145 81.68 44.64 -13.35
C TRP A 145 82.29 45.64 -14.33
N GLN A 146 81.48 46.37 -15.10
CA GLN A 146 81.98 47.49 -15.92
C GLN A 146 82.60 48.61 -15.08
N GLY A 147 82.06 48.91 -13.90
CA GLY A 147 82.62 49.88 -12.96
C GLY A 147 83.92 49.41 -12.27
N THR A 148 84.08 48.10 -12.07
CA THR A 148 85.24 47.51 -11.39
C THR A 148 86.40 47.25 -12.36
N VAL A 149 86.13 47.00 -13.65
CA VAL A 149 87.17 46.87 -14.69
C VAL A 149 87.81 48.21 -15.08
N ALA A 150 87.26 49.35 -14.61
CA ALA A 150 87.81 50.70 -14.83
C ALA A 150 88.57 51.28 -13.62
N GLY A 151 88.98 50.44 -12.66
CA GLY A 151 89.82 50.82 -11.53
C GLY A 151 91.20 50.19 -11.66
N ASP A 152 92.14 50.92 -12.26
CA ASP A 152 93.57 50.60 -12.24
C ASP A 152 94.07 50.76 -10.79
N ILE A 153 94.11 49.65 -10.03
CA ILE A 153 94.61 49.65 -8.65
C ILE A 153 96.14 49.59 -8.71
N ASN A 154 96.73 50.78 -8.88
CA ASN A 154 98.14 51.04 -8.66
C ASN A 154 98.48 50.79 -7.19
N VAL A 155 99.39 49.83 -6.97
CA VAL A 155 99.88 49.38 -5.67
C VAL A 155 101.05 50.27 -5.26
N GLU A 156 100.82 51.21 -4.35
CA GLU A 156 101.91 51.97 -3.71
C GLU A 156 102.23 51.38 -2.33
N ILE A 157 103.35 50.64 -2.31
CA ILE A 157 103.98 50.07 -1.13
C ILE A 157 104.64 51.20 -0.34
N ASN A 158 104.02 51.59 0.79
CA ASN A 158 104.70 52.35 1.84
C ASN A 158 104.96 51.43 3.03
N ALA A 159 106.20 50.94 3.12
CA ALA A 159 106.71 50.14 4.23
C ALA A 159 106.93 51.04 5.46
N ALA A 160 105.88 51.21 6.25
CA ALA A 160 105.96 51.68 7.63
C ALA A 160 106.41 50.52 8.56
N PRO A 161 107.07 50.81 9.69
CA PRO A 161 108.00 49.90 10.35
C PRO A 161 107.30 48.69 10.96
N GLY A 162 107.79 47.49 10.59
CA GLY A 162 107.66 46.21 11.30
C GLY A 162 106.43 46.04 12.18
N VAL A 163 105.23 46.08 11.59
CA VAL A 163 104.04 45.58 12.26
C VAL A 163 104.18 44.06 12.32
N ASP A 164 104.10 43.51 13.54
CA ASP A 164 104.23 42.07 13.78
C ASP A 164 103.16 41.31 12.99
N LEU A 165 103.55 40.83 11.81
CA LEU A 165 102.71 40.11 10.87
C LEU A 165 102.13 38.86 11.52
N THR A 166 102.85 38.29 12.48
CA THR A 166 102.42 37.15 13.30
C THR A 166 101.20 37.51 14.15
N ALA A 167 101.18 38.71 14.76
CA ALA A 167 100.06 39.18 15.56
C ALA A 167 98.81 39.46 14.70
N ILE A 168 98.97 40.04 13.50
CA ILE A 168 97.85 40.27 12.58
C ILE A 168 97.31 38.97 12.00
N LEU A 169 98.19 38.04 11.60
CA LEU A 169 97.78 36.74 11.08
C LEU A 169 97.07 35.90 12.15
N ASN A 170 97.54 35.95 13.40
CA ASN A 170 96.87 35.35 14.54
C ASN A 170 95.52 36.03 14.82
N LYS A 171 95.43 37.37 14.74
CA LYS A 171 94.17 38.09 14.90
C LYS A 171 93.15 37.71 13.82
N MET A 172 93.57 37.65 12.54
CA MET A 172 92.69 37.17 11.47
C MET A 172 92.27 35.72 11.70
N ARG A 173 93.19 34.85 12.13
CA ARG A 173 92.86 33.46 12.49
C ARG A 173 91.81 33.39 13.59
N THR A 174 91.95 34.17 14.67
CA THR A 174 90.98 34.20 15.76
C THR A 174 89.61 34.73 15.31
N GLU A 175 89.57 35.75 14.45
CA GLU A 175 88.31 36.28 13.89
C GLU A 175 87.62 35.23 13.00
N TYR A 176 88.37 34.53 12.15
CA TYR A 176 87.82 33.43 11.33
C TYR A 176 87.38 32.23 12.17
N GLU A 177 88.09 31.92 13.25
CA GLU A 177 87.74 30.83 14.15
C GLU A 177 86.47 31.14 14.95
N VAL A 178 86.28 32.40 15.37
CA VAL A 178 85.02 32.88 15.96
C VAL A 178 83.89 32.85 14.93
N LEU A 179 84.12 33.32 13.70
CA LEU A 179 83.11 33.33 12.65
C LEU A 179 82.69 31.90 12.24
N ALA A 180 83.64 30.97 12.14
CA ALA A 180 83.38 29.56 11.85
C ALA A 180 82.61 28.88 12.98
N GLU A 181 82.97 29.17 14.23
CA GLU A 181 82.27 28.65 15.40
C GLU A 181 80.86 29.23 15.53
N GLN A 182 80.66 30.50 15.17
CA GLN A 182 79.35 31.14 15.15
C GLN A 182 78.47 30.55 14.03
N ASN A 183 79.01 30.39 12.82
CA ASN A 183 78.32 29.73 11.71
C ASN A 183 77.93 28.28 12.06
N ARG A 184 78.82 27.54 12.73
CA ARG A 184 78.52 26.19 13.23
C ARG A 184 77.34 26.19 14.21
N LYS A 185 77.31 27.12 15.16
CA LYS A 185 76.20 27.26 16.13
C LYS A 185 74.90 27.69 15.45
N ASP A 186 74.96 28.62 14.50
CA ASP A 186 73.79 29.09 13.76
C ASP A 186 73.19 27.97 12.89
N ALA A 187 74.03 27.16 12.25
CA ALA A 187 73.60 25.97 11.52
C ALA A 187 72.98 24.90 12.44
N GLU A 188 73.57 24.67 13.62
CA GLU A 188 73.05 23.72 14.61
C GLU A 188 71.70 24.18 15.18
N THR A 189 71.56 25.45 15.54
CA THR A 189 70.28 26.01 16.02
C THR A 189 69.21 25.99 14.94
N TRP A 190 69.56 26.33 13.69
CA TRP A 190 68.65 26.24 12.55
C TRP A 190 68.18 24.79 12.30
N PHE A 191 69.10 23.82 12.35
CA PHE A 191 68.75 22.41 12.20
C PHE A 191 67.84 21.91 13.33
N ILE A 192 68.14 22.30 14.58
CA ILE A 192 67.30 21.96 15.74
C ILE A 192 65.90 22.55 15.59
N GLU A 193 65.79 23.82 15.18
CA GLU A 193 64.50 24.47 14.97
C GLU A 193 63.68 23.79 13.87
N LYS A 194 64.29 23.52 12.71
CA LYS A 194 63.60 22.82 11.60
C LYS A 194 63.23 21.38 11.96
N SER A 195 64.09 20.66 12.67
CA SER A 195 63.81 19.31 13.17
C SER A 195 62.66 19.32 14.18
N LYS A 196 62.59 20.33 15.06
CA LYS A 196 61.49 20.51 16.00
C LYS A 196 60.18 20.82 15.30
N GLU A 197 60.20 21.71 14.30
CA GLU A 197 59.02 22.03 13.48
C GLU A 197 58.52 20.77 12.77
N LEU A 198 59.40 20.04 12.07
CA LEU A 198 59.05 18.79 11.39
C LEU A 198 58.47 17.75 12.36
N ASN A 199 59.10 17.55 13.52
CA ASN A 199 58.58 16.65 14.56
C ASN A 199 57.20 17.08 15.06
N MET A 200 56.95 18.38 15.20
CA MET A 200 55.63 18.89 15.60
C MET A 200 54.59 18.57 14.52
N THR A 201 54.89 18.82 13.25
CA THR A 201 53.98 18.54 12.12
C THR A 201 53.70 17.04 11.99
N ILE A 202 54.73 16.19 12.15
CA ILE A 202 54.58 14.74 12.17
C ILE A 202 53.69 14.30 13.32
N ASN A 203 53.89 14.84 14.53
CA ASN A 203 53.07 14.50 15.70
C ASN A 203 51.60 14.94 15.54
N VAL A 204 51.36 16.12 14.98
CA VAL A 204 50.00 16.60 14.68
C VAL A 204 49.33 15.71 13.62
N SER A 205 50.06 15.38 12.54
CA SER A 205 49.59 14.49 11.48
C SER A 205 49.30 13.07 12.02
N ALA A 206 50.17 12.54 12.88
CA ALA A 206 49.98 11.25 13.54
C ALA A 206 48.73 11.28 14.43
N LYS A 207 48.54 12.32 15.25
CA LYS A 207 47.33 12.49 16.08
C LYS A 207 46.08 12.55 15.21
N LYS A 208 46.05 13.36 14.15
CA LYS A 208 44.92 13.46 13.22
C LYS A 208 44.61 12.12 12.55
N THR A 209 45.65 11.37 12.19
CA THR A 209 45.49 10.02 11.63
C THR A 209 44.88 9.07 12.65
N THR A 210 45.29 9.12 13.93
CA THR A 210 44.70 8.29 14.97
C THR A 210 43.26 8.68 15.31
N THR A 211 42.90 9.96 15.30
CA THR A 211 41.52 10.41 15.52
C THR A 211 40.63 9.98 14.37
N ASN A 212 41.06 10.17 13.13
CA ASN A 212 40.30 9.74 11.95
C ASN A 212 40.11 8.22 11.93
N LYS A 213 41.13 7.44 12.33
CA LYS A 213 40.99 5.98 12.46
C LYS A 213 39.95 5.58 13.50
N LYS A 214 39.84 6.29 14.63
CA LYS A 214 38.80 6.06 15.64
C LYS A 214 37.42 6.43 15.10
N GLU A 215 37.27 7.58 14.47
CA GLU A 215 36.01 8.01 13.87
C GLU A 215 35.51 7.03 12.80
N ILE A 216 36.41 6.51 11.96
CA ILE A 216 36.07 5.45 10.99
C ILE A 216 35.61 4.17 11.70
N ALA A 217 36.24 3.79 12.82
CA ALA A 217 35.83 2.61 13.58
C ALA A 217 34.46 2.80 14.23
N ASP A 218 34.20 3.97 14.81
CA ASP A 218 32.91 4.32 15.41
C ASP A 218 31.81 4.34 14.35
N LEU A 219 32.05 4.97 13.18
CA LEU A 219 31.12 4.95 12.05
C LEU A 219 30.84 3.52 11.56
N ARG A 220 31.86 2.66 11.48
CA ARG A 220 31.65 1.24 11.14
C ARG A 220 30.81 0.50 12.17
N HIS A 221 31.03 0.75 13.46
CA HIS A 221 30.20 0.16 14.52
C HIS A 221 28.75 0.66 14.45
N THR A 222 28.52 1.95 14.21
CA THR A 222 27.15 2.48 14.04
C THR A 222 26.46 1.90 12.81
N LEU A 223 27.17 1.74 11.70
CA LEU A 223 26.64 1.12 10.49
C LEU A 223 26.23 -0.33 10.75
N GLN A 224 27.10 -1.12 11.39
CA GLN A 224 26.79 -2.50 11.76
C GLN A 224 25.59 -2.60 12.70
N SER A 225 25.49 -1.70 13.70
CA SER A 225 24.32 -1.65 14.59
C SER A 225 23.05 -1.37 13.81
N LEU A 226 23.08 -0.40 12.90
CA LEU A 226 21.92 -0.02 12.10
C LEU A 226 21.51 -1.12 11.11
N GLU A 227 22.48 -1.86 10.56
CA GLU A 227 22.23 -3.03 9.70
C GLU A 227 21.57 -4.18 10.47
N ILE A 228 22.00 -4.41 11.72
CA ILE A 228 21.35 -5.38 12.61
C ILE A 228 19.93 -4.92 12.94
N ASP A 229 19.74 -3.65 13.30
CA ASP A 229 18.41 -3.10 13.57
C ASP A 229 17.49 -3.26 12.35
N LEU A 230 17.96 -2.93 11.15
CA LEU A 230 17.21 -3.14 9.91
C LEU A 230 16.82 -4.61 9.74
N LYS A 231 17.75 -5.54 9.95
CA LYS A 231 17.49 -6.98 9.82
C LYS A 231 16.48 -7.48 10.86
N THR A 232 16.55 -6.99 12.10
CA THR A 232 15.57 -7.34 13.15
C THR A 232 14.18 -6.80 12.82
N GLN A 233 14.07 -5.57 12.31
CA GLN A 233 12.80 -4.97 11.89
C GLN A 233 12.19 -5.72 10.71
N LEU A 234 12.99 -6.15 9.73
CA LEU A 234 12.51 -6.99 8.63
C LEU A 234 11.99 -8.34 9.13
N SER A 235 12.69 -8.98 10.08
CA SER A 235 12.23 -10.23 10.70
C SER A 235 10.94 -10.02 11.49
N LEU A 236 10.80 -8.91 12.21
CA LEU A 236 9.59 -8.56 12.94
C LEU A 236 8.42 -8.35 11.98
N ARG A 237 8.62 -7.57 10.91
CA ARG A 237 7.63 -7.37 9.85
C ARG A 237 7.14 -8.69 9.27
N GLN A 238 8.05 -9.59 8.92
CA GLN A 238 7.70 -10.90 8.39
C GLN A 238 6.90 -11.74 9.40
N SER A 239 7.25 -11.70 10.68
CA SER A 239 6.49 -12.42 11.73
C SER A 239 5.08 -11.86 11.92
N LEU A 240 4.91 -10.53 11.82
CA LEU A 240 3.62 -9.86 11.91
C LEU A 240 2.75 -10.15 10.68
N GLU A 241 3.32 -10.11 9.47
CA GLU A 241 2.62 -10.51 8.24
C GLU A 241 2.16 -11.97 8.28
N SER A 242 3.01 -12.87 8.77
CA SER A 242 2.65 -14.29 8.95
C SER A 242 1.52 -14.47 9.96
N THR A 243 1.56 -13.73 11.08
CA THR A 243 0.50 -13.76 12.09
C THR A 243 -0.81 -13.19 11.54
N LEU A 244 -0.74 -12.08 10.80
CA LEU A 244 -1.90 -11.47 10.13
C LEU A 244 -2.55 -12.46 9.16
N ALA A 245 -1.77 -13.02 8.24
CA ALA A 245 -2.26 -14.02 7.28
C ALA A 245 -2.85 -15.25 7.98
N GLY A 246 -2.24 -15.69 9.09
CA GLY A 246 -2.77 -16.76 9.93
C GLY A 246 -4.13 -16.42 10.53
N THR A 247 -4.29 -15.21 11.09
CA THR A 247 -5.56 -14.76 11.67
C THR A 247 -6.65 -14.56 10.61
N GLU A 248 -6.32 -13.97 9.46
CA GLU A 248 -7.23 -13.82 8.33
C GLU A 248 -7.71 -15.18 7.82
N GLY A 249 -6.80 -16.14 7.69
CA GLY A 249 -7.13 -17.52 7.33
C GLY A 249 -8.06 -18.19 8.33
N GLN A 250 -7.84 -17.99 9.63
CA GLN A 250 -8.73 -18.50 10.68
C GLN A 250 -10.13 -17.89 10.60
N TYR A 251 -10.25 -16.56 10.46
CA TYR A 251 -11.54 -15.89 10.32
C TYR A 251 -12.26 -16.29 9.03
N CYS A 252 -11.54 -16.44 7.93
CA CYS A 252 -12.10 -16.95 6.67
C CYS A 252 -12.67 -18.38 6.86
N GLY A 253 -11.95 -19.25 7.56
CA GLY A 253 -12.42 -20.59 7.91
C GLY A 253 -13.67 -20.57 8.79
N GLN A 254 -13.72 -19.70 9.81
CA GLN A 254 -14.91 -19.53 10.65
C GLN A 254 -16.11 -19.01 9.85
N LEU A 255 -15.89 -18.04 8.95
CA LEU A 255 -16.94 -17.51 8.09
C LEU A 255 -17.49 -18.59 7.15
N LEU A 256 -16.61 -19.40 6.55
CA LEU A 256 -17.00 -20.53 5.71
C LEU A 256 -17.82 -21.56 6.49
N GLN A 257 -17.45 -21.85 7.74
CA GLN A 257 -18.19 -22.75 8.62
C GLN A 257 -19.59 -22.21 8.91
N ILE A 258 -19.71 -20.92 9.27
CA ILE A 258 -21.01 -20.28 9.52
C ILE A 258 -21.86 -20.28 8.25
N GLN A 259 -21.28 -19.94 7.10
CA GLN A 259 -21.98 -19.99 5.82
C GLN A 259 -22.50 -21.40 5.52
N GLY A 260 -21.70 -22.44 5.80
CA GLY A 260 -22.12 -23.84 5.65
C GLY A 260 -23.30 -24.20 6.57
N MET A 261 -23.30 -23.73 7.82
CA MET A 261 -24.43 -23.91 8.74
C MET A 261 -25.69 -23.20 8.24
N ILE A 262 -25.56 -21.96 7.74
CA ILE A 262 -26.68 -21.20 7.17
C ILE A 262 -27.27 -21.97 5.99
N SER A 263 -26.44 -22.37 5.02
CA SER A 263 -26.92 -23.12 3.85
C SER A 263 -27.56 -24.46 4.23
N ASN A 264 -27.07 -25.15 5.26
CA ASN A 264 -27.74 -26.35 5.75
C ASN A 264 -29.14 -26.06 6.32
N VAL A 265 -29.29 -24.99 7.11
CA VAL A 265 -30.59 -24.60 7.67
C VAL A 265 -31.54 -24.11 6.56
N GLU A 266 -31.04 -23.35 5.59
CA GLU A 266 -31.82 -22.92 4.41
C GLU A 266 -32.34 -24.12 3.63
N ASN A 267 -31.50 -25.14 3.39
CA ASN A 267 -31.90 -26.39 2.74
C ASN A 267 -32.96 -27.14 3.55
N GLN A 268 -32.83 -27.22 4.88
CA GLN A 268 -33.84 -27.83 5.74
C GLN A 268 -35.19 -27.09 5.68
N VAL A 269 -35.17 -25.76 5.68
CA VAL A 269 -36.39 -24.95 5.53
C VAL A 269 -37.02 -25.17 4.16
N GLN A 270 -36.22 -25.24 3.10
CA GLN A 270 -36.70 -25.51 1.76
C GLN A 270 -37.34 -26.90 1.66
N GLN A 271 -36.70 -27.93 2.23
CA GLN A 271 -37.24 -29.28 2.26
C GLN A 271 -38.59 -29.35 3.00
N ILE A 272 -38.71 -28.69 4.17
CA ILE A 272 -39.98 -28.66 4.92
C ILE A 272 -41.09 -27.96 4.11
N ARG A 273 -40.75 -26.91 3.33
CA ARG A 273 -41.72 -26.24 2.46
C ARG A 273 -42.21 -27.17 1.35
N GLU A 274 -41.31 -27.90 0.71
CA GLU A 274 -41.65 -28.88 -0.32
C GLU A 274 -42.52 -30.01 0.24
N ASP A 275 -42.18 -30.54 1.42
CA ASP A 275 -42.98 -31.56 2.10
C ASP A 275 -44.38 -31.02 2.45
N MET A 276 -44.48 -29.78 2.92
CA MET A 276 -45.76 -29.12 3.22
C MET A 276 -46.62 -28.92 1.96
N GLU A 277 -46.00 -28.53 0.85
CA GLU A 277 -46.69 -28.40 -0.44
C GLU A 277 -47.22 -29.74 -0.94
N CYS A 278 -46.41 -30.80 -0.83
CA CYS A 278 -46.82 -32.17 -1.16
C CYS A 278 -48.01 -32.63 -0.30
N GLN A 279 -47.92 -32.48 1.03
CA GLN A 279 -49.03 -32.81 1.93
C GLN A 279 -50.29 -32.01 1.61
N ASN A 280 -50.17 -30.72 1.30
CA ASN A 280 -51.31 -29.89 0.93
C ASN A 280 -51.97 -30.38 -0.37
N ALA A 281 -51.19 -30.82 -1.36
CA ALA A 281 -51.71 -31.44 -2.57
C ALA A 281 -52.46 -32.75 -2.27
N ASP A 282 -51.92 -33.61 -1.42
CA ASP A 282 -52.57 -34.85 -1.00
C ASP A 282 -53.87 -34.59 -0.23
N TYR A 283 -53.89 -33.59 0.66
CA TYR A 283 -55.09 -33.17 1.36
C TYR A 283 -56.18 -32.66 0.42
N ARG A 284 -55.81 -31.87 -0.61
CA ARG A 284 -56.77 -31.45 -1.64
C ARG A 284 -57.33 -32.64 -2.41
N HIS A 285 -56.48 -33.60 -2.76
CA HIS A 285 -56.92 -34.80 -3.46
C HIS A 285 -57.87 -35.65 -2.62
N LEU A 286 -57.56 -35.83 -1.33
CA LEU A 286 -58.42 -36.55 -0.40
C LEU A 286 -59.76 -35.83 -0.19
N LEU A 287 -59.75 -34.48 -0.12
CA LEU A 287 -60.97 -33.69 -0.04
C LEU A 287 -61.85 -33.86 -1.28
N ASP A 288 -61.27 -33.91 -2.48
CA ASP A 288 -62.01 -34.16 -3.72
C ASP A 288 -62.67 -35.56 -3.71
N ILE A 289 -61.93 -36.60 -3.28
CA ILE A 289 -62.49 -37.95 -3.11
C ILE A 289 -63.62 -37.95 -2.07
N LYS A 290 -63.44 -37.27 -0.94
CA LYS A 290 -64.47 -37.15 0.10
C LYS A 290 -65.74 -36.53 -0.45
N ILE A 291 -65.63 -35.40 -1.15
CA ILE A 291 -66.79 -34.72 -1.77
C ILE A 291 -67.49 -35.66 -2.76
N ARG A 292 -66.73 -36.40 -3.57
CA ARG A 292 -67.29 -37.37 -4.52
C ARG A 292 -68.04 -38.50 -3.81
N LEU A 293 -67.49 -39.07 -2.74
CA LEU A 293 -68.15 -40.11 -1.94
C LEU A 293 -69.40 -39.57 -1.22
N GLU A 294 -69.34 -38.35 -0.69
CA GLU A 294 -70.49 -37.69 -0.07
C GLU A 294 -71.64 -37.51 -1.08
N ASN A 295 -71.35 -37.10 -2.31
CA ASN A 295 -72.32 -37.04 -3.40
C ASN A 295 -72.90 -38.43 -3.72
N GLU A 296 -72.07 -39.47 -3.75
CA GLU A 296 -72.51 -40.85 -4.00
C GLU A 296 -73.46 -41.34 -2.89
N ILE A 297 -73.12 -41.11 -1.63
CA ILE A 297 -73.99 -41.41 -0.47
C ILE A 297 -75.31 -40.64 -0.56
N GLU A 298 -75.29 -39.38 -0.96
CA GLU A 298 -76.51 -38.59 -1.13
C GLU A 298 -77.39 -39.15 -2.26
N THR A 299 -76.78 -39.62 -3.35
CA THR A 299 -77.53 -40.33 -4.41
C THR A 299 -78.11 -41.65 -3.91
N TYR A 300 -77.37 -42.45 -3.15
CA TYR A 300 -77.87 -43.69 -2.55
C TYR A 300 -79.02 -43.42 -1.57
N ARG A 301 -78.90 -42.38 -0.72
CA ARG A 301 -80.00 -41.94 0.17
C ARG A 301 -81.23 -41.55 -0.62
N ARG A 302 -81.08 -40.77 -1.70
CA ARG A 302 -82.21 -40.40 -2.59
C ARG A 302 -82.86 -41.63 -3.24
N LEU A 303 -82.08 -42.64 -3.62
CA LEU A 303 -82.62 -43.87 -4.21
C LEU A 303 -83.41 -44.68 -3.17
N ILE A 304 -82.90 -44.78 -1.94
CA ILE A 304 -83.58 -45.44 -0.82
C ILE A 304 -84.84 -44.67 -0.41
N ASP A 305 -84.77 -43.35 -0.32
CA ASP A 305 -85.92 -42.48 0.00
C ASP A 305 -86.94 -42.45 -1.17
N GLY A 306 -86.47 -42.63 -2.41
CA GLY A 306 -87.29 -42.75 -3.62
C GLY A 306 -87.99 -44.11 -3.76
N GLU A 307 -87.39 -45.19 -3.26
CA GLU A 307 -88.05 -46.49 -3.11
C GLU A 307 -88.98 -46.56 -1.88
N ALA A 308 -88.77 -45.69 -0.87
CA ALA A 308 -89.60 -45.63 0.33
C ALA A 308 -90.80 -44.66 0.25
N SER A 309 -91.03 -43.97 -0.87
CA SER A 309 -92.17 -43.06 -1.00
C SER A 309 -92.89 -43.13 -2.35
N GLY A 310 -93.48 -44.29 -2.60
CA GLY A 310 -94.82 -44.33 -3.17
C GLY A 310 -95.85 -43.83 -2.14
N LYS A 311 -95.88 -42.51 -1.87
CA LYS A 311 -97.00 -41.66 -1.39
C LYS A 311 -96.50 -40.50 -0.53
N GLY A 312 -96.88 -39.27 -0.91
CA GLY A 312 -97.23 -38.23 0.07
C GLY A 312 -96.50 -36.90 -0.05
N MET A 313 -97.04 -36.06 -0.93
CA MET A 313 -96.95 -34.59 -1.00
C MET A 313 -96.83 -33.84 0.36
N LYS A 314 -95.85 -32.92 0.50
CA LYS A 314 -96.03 -31.47 0.77
C LYS A 314 -94.70 -30.73 1.08
N GLU A 315 -94.43 -29.72 0.25
CA GLU A 315 -94.28 -28.30 0.62
C GLU A 315 -93.25 -27.87 1.70
N LEU A 316 -92.21 -27.11 1.28
CA LEU A 316 -92.01 -25.67 1.55
C LEU A 316 -90.52 -25.27 1.62
N SER A 317 -90.20 -24.16 0.93
CA SER A 317 -89.26 -23.08 1.35
C SER A 317 -87.80 -23.46 1.65
N GLY A 318 -86.76 -22.90 1.04
CA GLY A 318 -86.59 -21.54 0.57
C GLY A 318 -85.22 -21.00 1.03
N LYS A 319 -84.32 -20.77 0.06
CA LYS A 319 -83.19 -19.82 0.00
C LYS A 319 -82.05 -19.87 1.05
N LYS A 320 -80.83 -20.10 0.54
CA LYS A 320 -79.73 -19.11 0.31
C LYS A 320 -78.45 -19.90 0.00
N SER A 321 -77.94 -19.93 -1.23
CA SER A 321 -77.05 -18.94 -1.87
C SER A 321 -75.76 -18.65 -1.09
N GLU A 322 -74.66 -19.28 -1.48
CA GLU A 322 -73.37 -18.59 -1.57
C GLU A 322 -72.52 -19.24 -2.68
N SER A 323 -72.64 -18.65 -3.86
CA SER A 323 -71.69 -18.69 -4.97
C SER A 323 -70.42 -17.94 -4.60
N VAL A 324 -69.25 -18.31 -5.18
CA VAL A 324 -68.10 -17.46 -5.65
C VAL A 324 -66.84 -18.35 -5.84
N PRO A 325 -65.93 -18.10 -6.81
CA PRO A 325 -66.06 -18.66 -8.16
C PRO A 325 -64.74 -19.32 -8.64
N ARG A 326 -64.80 -19.96 -9.80
CA ARG A 326 -63.62 -20.10 -10.68
C ARG A 326 -63.54 -18.84 -11.54
N SER A 327 -62.44 -18.09 -11.45
CA SER A 327 -61.98 -17.24 -12.56
C SER A 327 -60.46 -17.25 -12.66
N SER A 328 -60.05 -17.59 -13.87
CA SER A 328 -58.74 -17.48 -14.51
C SER A 328 -58.18 -16.06 -14.46
N LYS A 329 -56.84 -15.90 -14.35
CA LYS A 329 -55.96 -15.26 -15.36
C LYS A 329 -54.60 -14.81 -14.82
N ASP A 330 -53.62 -14.90 -15.73
CA ASP A 330 -52.43 -14.07 -15.91
C ASP A 330 -51.31 -14.10 -14.85
N LEU A 331 -50.03 -13.95 -15.17
CA LEU A 331 -49.22 -13.98 -16.41
C LEU A 331 -47.76 -13.93 -15.92
N GLY A 332 -46.86 -14.57 -16.65
CA GLY A 332 -45.55 -14.00 -16.95
C GLY A 332 -44.45 -14.11 -15.89
N SER A 333 -43.38 -14.80 -16.27
CA SER A 333 -42.16 -14.17 -16.79
C SER A 333 -40.87 -14.77 -16.22
N GLN A 334 -39.90 -14.97 -17.12
CA GLN A 334 -38.45 -15.11 -16.89
C GLN A 334 -38.02 -16.50 -16.36
N ASN A 335 -36.95 -17.16 -16.79
CA ASN A 335 -35.81 -16.76 -17.61
C ASN A 335 -35.12 -18.07 -18.05
N LEU A 336 -34.97 -18.33 -19.36
CA LEU A 336 -34.06 -19.37 -19.86
C LEU A 336 -32.70 -18.69 -20.11
N GLY A 337 -31.88 -18.68 -19.07
CA GLY A 337 -30.49 -18.22 -19.12
C GLY A 337 -29.60 -19.26 -19.76
N SER A 338 -29.06 -18.89 -20.92
CA SER A 338 -28.05 -19.62 -21.70
C SER A 338 -26.73 -19.76 -20.93
N GLU A 339 -26.33 -20.99 -20.57
CA GLU A 339 -24.94 -21.29 -20.22
C GLU A 339 -24.09 -21.35 -21.50
N LYS A 340 -23.42 -20.24 -21.80
CA LYS A 340 -22.24 -20.23 -22.67
C LYS A 340 -21.01 -20.40 -21.79
N GLY A 341 -20.47 -21.61 -21.73
CA GLY A 341 -19.13 -21.87 -21.23
C GLY A 341 -18.08 -21.29 -22.19
N SER A 342 -17.60 -20.09 -21.90
CA SER A 342 -16.44 -19.49 -22.56
C SER A 342 -15.16 -20.02 -21.91
N GLY A 343 -14.52 -20.99 -22.56
CA GLY A 343 -13.14 -21.36 -22.27
C GLY A 343 -12.19 -20.24 -22.71
N LEU A 344 -11.52 -19.62 -21.76
CA LEU A 344 -10.39 -18.73 -22.01
C LEU A 344 -9.16 -19.22 -21.26
N ARG A 345 -8.13 -19.45 -22.08
CA ARG A 345 -6.72 -19.65 -21.76
C ARG A 345 -6.23 -18.72 -20.65
N ALA A 346 -5.48 -19.27 -19.70
CA ALA A 346 -4.46 -18.55 -18.97
C ALA A 346 -3.11 -19.25 -19.19
N SER A 347 -2.16 -18.47 -19.68
CA SER A 347 -0.79 -18.82 -20.02
C SER A 347 0.00 -19.21 -18.77
N GLY A 348 0.54 -20.42 -18.75
CA GLY A 348 1.59 -20.80 -17.82
C GLY A 348 2.88 -20.07 -18.19
N SER A 349 3.32 -19.17 -17.32
CA SER A 349 4.65 -18.55 -17.40
C SER A 349 5.56 -19.25 -16.41
N GLU A 350 6.66 -19.71 -16.99
CA GLU A 350 7.75 -20.48 -16.45
C GLU A 350 8.64 -19.58 -15.57
N VAL A 351 8.82 -19.92 -14.29
CA VAL A 351 9.88 -19.31 -13.48
C VAL A 351 10.73 -20.40 -12.85
N ARG A 352 11.98 -20.36 -13.31
CA ARG A 352 13.13 -21.21 -13.05
C ARG A 352 13.67 -20.97 -11.65
N SER A 353 13.64 -22.01 -10.80
CA SER A 353 14.36 -22.05 -9.53
C SER A 353 15.84 -22.35 -9.74
N THR A 354 16.73 -21.40 -9.45
CA THR A 354 18.16 -21.63 -9.32
C THR A 354 18.48 -22.08 -7.90
N LYS A 355 18.91 -23.34 -7.76
CA LYS A 355 19.46 -23.92 -6.52
C LYS A 355 20.83 -23.29 -6.21
N THR A 356 20.98 -22.71 -5.04
CA THR A 356 22.29 -22.34 -4.46
C THR A 356 22.86 -23.56 -3.75
N GLY A 357 24.00 -24.05 -4.26
CA GLY A 357 24.79 -25.10 -3.63
C GLY A 357 25.60 -24.57 -2.45
N THR A 358 25.51 -25.30 -1.35
CA THR A 358 26.37 -25.28 -0.17
C THR A 358 27.79 -25.73 -0.51
N GLU A 359 28.80 -24.96 -0.11
CA GLU A 359 30.16 -25.45 0.08
C GLU A 359 30.67 -25.12 1.48
N THR A 360 30.91 -26.17 2.24
CA THR A 360 31.72 -26.24 3.45
C THR A 360 33.20 -26.15 3.10
N SER A 361 33.97 -25.29 3.77
CA SER A 361 35.43 -25.47 3.89
C SER A 361 35.93 -25.08 5.26
N THR A 362 36.42 -26.10 5.97
CA THR A 362 37.28 -26.05 7.15
C THR A 362 38.60 -25.33 6.84
N ARG A 363 39.15 -24.57 7.80
CA ARG A 363 40.61 -24.52 8.03
C ARG A 363 40.99 -23.95 9.39
N LYS A 364 42.04 -24.59 9.92
CA LYS A 364 42.70 -24.50 11.22
C LYS A 364 43.29 -23.13 11.56
N THR A 365 43.24 -22.85 12.86
CA THR A 365 44.23 -22.21 13.74
C THR A 365 45.63 -21.94 13.17
N GLU A 366 46.13 -20.73 13.41
CA GLU A 366 47.55 -20.50 13.75
C GLU A 366 47.68 -19.27 14.66
N ALA A 367 48.25 -19.50 15.84
CA ALA A 367 48.63 -18.49 16.81
C ALA A 367 50.02 -17.93 16.46
N ARG A 368 50.24 -16.63 16.63
CA ARG A 368 51.58 -16.06 16.79
C ARG A 368 51.58 -14.97 17.86
N ASN A 369 52.31 -15.28 18.93
CA ASN A 369 52.78 -14.35 19.95
C ASN A 369 53.68 -13.28 19.33
N ILE A 370 53.51 -12.03 19.78
CA ILE A 370 54.57 -11.01 19.74
C ILE A 370 54.59 -10.37 21.12
N GLU A 371 55.57 -10.74 21.93
CA GLU A 371 55.99 -10.01 23.12
C GLU A 371 57.14 -9.07 22.73
N PHE A 372 57.01 -7.80 23.07
CA PHE A 372 58.16 -6.92 23.32
C PHE A 372 57.80 -5.95 24.47
N THR A 373 58.64 -5.99 25.48
CA THR A 373 58.65 -5.17 26.71
C THR A 373 59.13 -3.75 26.38
N THR A 374 58.67 -2.66 27.01
CA THR A 374 59.12 -2.21 28.34
C THR A 374 58.38 -0.93 28.80
N LYS A 375 58.07 -0.92 30.12
CA LYS A 375 58.04 0.19 31.12
C LYS A 375 56.84 1.15 31.25
N ASP A 376 56.01 0.79 32.23
CA ASP A 376 55.57 1.57 33.41
C ASP A 376 54.67 2.80 33.27
N LYS A 377 53.36 2.52 33.21
CA LYS A 377 52.36 3.18 34.07
C LYS A 377 51.38 2.13 34.57
N GLU A 378 51.34 1.91 35.89
CA GLU A 378 50.34 1.06 36.56
C GLU A 378 48.92 1.56 36.22
N ILE A 379 48.24 0.88 35.30
CA ILE A 379 46.81 1.01 35.12
C ILE A 379 46.19 -0.13 35.91
N LYS A 380 45.61 0.18 37.08
CA LYS A 380 44.78 -0.76 37.83
C LYS A 380 43.58 -1.15 36.96
N LYS A 381 43.63 -2.34 36.36
CA LYS A 381 42.52 -2.86 35.56
C LYS A 381 41.48 -3.43 36.52
N THR A 382 40.32 -2.76 36.58
CA THR A 382 39.16 -3.27 37.31
C THR A 382 38.39 -4.20 36.38
N ARG A 383 38.24 -5.47 36.76
CA ARG A 383 37.43 -6.43 36.01
C ARG A 383 36.08 -6.55 36.72
N VAL A 384 35.02 -6.11 36.05
CA VAL A 384 33.65 -6.25 36.56
C VAL A 384 33.07 -7.56 36.07
N ILE A 385 32.80 -8.49 36.98
CA ILE A 385 32.14 -9.76 36.68
C ILE A 385 30.66 -9.60 37.04
N LYS A 386 29.77 -9.72 36.05
CA LYS A 386 28.33 -9.72 36.26
C LYS A 386 27.83 -11.16 36.27
N THR A 387 27.33 -11.61 37.41
CA THR A 387 26.71 -12.92 37.56
C THR A 387 25.19 -12.73 37.56
N ILE A 388 24.51 -13.46 36.68
CA ILE A 388 23.05 -13.47 36.62
C ILE A 388 22.60 -14.68 37.44
N ILE A 389 21.80 -14.43 38.49
CA ILE A 389 21.19 -15.48 39.30
C ILE A 389 19.72 -15.52 38.93
N GLU A 390 19.29 -16.68 38.43
CA GLU A 390 17.89 -16.96 38.08
C GLU A 390 17.30 -17.91 39.11
N GLU A 391 16.18 -17.52 39.73
CA GLU A 391 15.39 -18.39 40.58
C GLU A 391 14.33 -19.11 39.75
N LEU A 392 14.41 -20.44 39.70
CA LEU A 392 13.50 -21.30 38.96
C LEU A 392 12.43 -21.86 39.89
N ASP A 393 11.18 -21.94 39.41
CA ASP A 393 10.13 -22.70 40.09
C ASP A 393 10.36 -24.22 39.98
N GLU A 394 9.56 -25.01 40.71
CA GLU A 394 9.52 -26.48 40.66
C GLU A 394 9.21 -27.05 39.26
N HIS A 395 8.84 -26.20 38.29
CA HIS A 395 8.54 -26.55 36.90
C HIS A 395 9.60 -26.00 35.91
N GLY A 396 10.72 -25.46 36.40
CA GLY A 396 11.84 -24.99 35.58
C GLY A 396 11.62 -23.66 34.86
N ARG A 397 10.63 -22.86 35.28
CA ARG A 397 10.40 -21.51 34.73
C ARG A 397 11.05 -20.45 35.61
N VAL A 398 11.70 -19.47 34.99
CA VAL A 398 12.37 -18.36 35.67
C VAL A 398 11.32 -17.45 36.31
N THR A 399 11.32 -17.37 37.64
CA THR A 399 10.39 -16.54 38.42
C THR A 399 10.99 -15.19 38.81
N SER A 400 12.31 -15.11 38.89
CA SER A 400 13.06 -13.89 39.21
C SER A 400 14.45 -13.98 38.60
N SER A 401 14.93 -12.88 38.01
CA SER A 401 16.29 -12.77 37.47
C SER A 401 16.94 -11.52 38.04
N LYS A 402 18.03 -11.70 38.80
CA LYS A 402 18.73 -10.60 39.47
C LYS A 402 20.20 -10.60 39.06
N ILE A 403 20.68 -9.43 38.64
CA ILE A 403 22.06 -9.21 38.21
C ILE A 403 22.86 -8.75 39.42
N GLN A 404 23.87 -9.53 39.79
CA GLN A 404 24.84 -9.16 40.82
C GLN A 404 26.18 -8.87 40.15
N SER A 405 26.63 -7.61 40.21
CA SER A 405 27.95 -7.20 39.73
C SER A 405 28.94 -7.23 40.90
N VAL A 406 30.02 -8.00 40.75
CA VAL A 406 31.17 -7.98 41.65
C VAL A 406 32.34 -7.32 40.92
N GLU A 407 32.83 -6.22 41.46
CA GLU A 407 34.02 -5.54 40.95
C GLU A 407 35.24 -6.13 41.65
N GLU A 408 36.07 -6.86 40.91
CA GLU A 408 37.33 -7.37 41.44
C GLU A 408 38.46 -6.49 40.91
N THR A 409 39.01 -5.68 41.81
CA THR A 409 40.22 -4.89 41.55
C THR A 409 41.42 -5.82 41.73
N GLN A 410 42.02 -6.27 40.63
CA GLN A 410 43.31 -6.96 40.69
C GLN A 410 44.38 -5.94 41.08
N GLY A 411 44.91 -6.10 42.29
CA GLY A 411 45.96 -5.27 42.88
C GLY A 411 47.32 -5.49 42.24
#